data_AF-A0A5N6DBT5-F1
#
_entry.id   AF-A0A5N6DBT5-F1
#
_cell.length_a   1.000
_cell.length_b   1.000
_cell.length_c   1.000
_cell.angle_alpha   90.00
_cell.angle_beta   90.00
_cell.angle_gamma   90.00
#
_symmetry.space_group_name_H-M   'P 1'
#
loop_
_entity.id
_entity.type
_entity.pdbx_description
1 polymer ?
#
loop_
_entity_poly.entity_id
_entity_poly.type
_entity_poly.pdbx_seq_one_letter_code
_entity_poly.pdbx_strand_id
1 'polypeptide(L)'
;MPATLPLELLFEIASILHLAGDCLVPYTTVCRRWQAAFEPFIYSNLIVYSDNAYKEEDQKGISLAHFQKATTGSGSFRRAWIKRLQYDILVPFELLDWTTHKKEGYSVDNPVREANDQAFQTAITGLFKTLSSWNQSHRLSLELGLLGCQIGEEPEPEPYTWHRFHQIWAGTVAQIVQHCPTITQLYINLNEWVRPDHIEYIRARRDEIDDVPPFLPSGKWLALPTPEEQARLDEPDDEISRPDDVIWDYDRGYARRQMANDEEYNRFFTSMGHAARHMPRLKFIKFHLEHSTWLDFSFRTDTDPITAEWHSRAIPAYHPGERVAEAWGFPIEDFHFDPEEFDTVVNFDCWPPEDV
;
A
#
# COMPACT_ATOMS: atom_id res chain seq x y z
N MET A 1 -36.29 38.37 -11.14
CA MET A 1 -34.89 37.97 -10.86
C MET A 1 -34.92 36.51 -10.43
N PRO A 2 -34.13 35.60 -11.02
CA PRO A 2 -34.13 34.20 -10.61
C PRO A 2 -33.54 34.11 -9.19
N ALA A 3 -34.31 33.56 -8.25
CA ALA A 3 -33.85 33.33 -6.90
C ALA A 3 -32.71 32.31 -6.93
N THR A 4 -31.48 32.75 -6.61
CA THR A 4 -30.33 31.84 -6.59
C THR A 4 -30.40 30.99 -5.34
N LEU A 5 -30.60 29.68 -5.54
CA LEU A 5 -30.74 28.69 -4.47
C LEU A 5 -29.60 28.84 -3.44
N PRO A 6 -29.88 28.91 -2.13
CA PRO A 6 -28.87 28.88 -1.06
C PRO A 6 -27.78 27.84 -1.31
N LEU A 7 -26.53 28.15 -0.96
CA LEU A 7 -25.40 27.26 -1.26
C LEU A 7 -25.55 25.92 -0.51
N GLU A 8 -26.11 26.00 0.69
CA GLU A 8 -26.51 24.91 1.58
C GLU A 8 -27.47 23.94 0.85
N LEU A 9 -28.48 24.46 0.16
CA LEU A 9 -29.41 23.62 -0.62
C LEU A 9 -28.76 23.03 -1.87
N LEU A 10 -27.76 23.69 -2.47
CA LEU A 10 -26.97 23.11 -3.55
C LEU A 10 -26.06 21.98 -3.03
N PHE A 11 -25.53 22.10 -1.81
CA PHE A 11 -24.79 21.01 -1.14
C PHE A 11 -25.68 19.80 -0.85
N GLU A 12 -26.91 20.01 -0.36
CA GLU A 12 -27.86 18.92 -0.14
C GLU A 12 -28.24 18.21 -1.46
N ILE A 13 -28.51 18.96 -2.52
CA ILE A 13 -28.75 18.38 -3.86
C ILE A 13 -27.54 17.57 -4.34
N ALA A 14 -26.33 18.12 -4.22
CA ALA A 14 -25.11 17.42 -4.61
C ALA A 14 -24.87 16.15 -3.78
N SER A 15 -25.18 16.17 -2.47
CA SER A 15 -25.10 15.01 -1.58
C SER A 15 -26.08 13.90 -1.97
N ILE A 16 -27.34 14.26 -2.27
CA ILE A 16 -28.36 13.29 -2.70
C ILE A 16 -27.97 12.63 -4.03
N LEU A 17 -27.53 13.42 -5.01
CA LEU A 17 -27.05 12.91 -6.30
C LEU A 17 -25.78 12.04 -6.13
N HIS A 18 -24.87 12.42 -5.23
CA HIS A 18 -23.69 11.63 -4.91
C HIS A 18 -24.06 10.25 -4.34
N LEU A 19 -25.01 10.20 -3.39
CA LEU A 19 -25.51 8.97 -2.78
C LEU A 19 -26.30 8.10 -3.75
N ALA A 20 -26.93 8.70 -4.77
CA ALA A 20 -27.58 7.98 -5.87
C ALA A 20 -26.58 7.40 -6.89
N GLY A 21 -25.29 7.80 -6.83
CA GLY A 21 -24.24 7.36 -7.76
C GLY A 21 -24.16 8.17 -9.06
N ASP A 22 -24.84 9.32 -9.13
CA ASP A 22 -24.87 10.16 -10.34
C ASP A 22 -23.51 10.80 -10.68
N CYS A 23 -23.25 10.98 -11.97
CA CYS A 23 -22.08 11.72 -12.42
C CYS A 23 -22.23 13.22 -12.11
N LEU A 24 -21.50 13.70 -11.11
CA LEU A 24 -21.59 15.09 -10.65
C LEU A 24 -20.87 16.11 -11.56
N VAL A 25 -20.01 15.65 -12.48
CA VAL A 25 -19.16 16.51 -13.32
C VAL A 25 -19.94 17.56 -14.12
N PRO A 26 -21.06 17.24 -14.83
CA PRO A 26 -21.79 18.22 -15.64
C PRO A 26 -22.28 19.43 -14.82
N TYR A 27 -22.72 19.19 -13.58
CA TYR A 27 -23.25 20.22 -12.68
C TYR A 27 -22.19 21.28 -12.29
N THR A 28 -20.90 20.92 -12.26
CA THR A 28 -19.82 21.89 -12.00
C THR A 28 -19.70 22.96 -13.09
N THR A 29 -20.15 22.68 -14.31
CA THR A 29 -20.03 23.60 -15.45
C THR A 29 -21.08 24.71 -15.47
N VAL A 30 -22.15 24.58 -14.67
CA VAL A 30 -23.32 25.48 -14.69
C VAL A 30 -22.93 26.91 -14.28
N CYS A 31 -22.30 27.07 -13.11
CA CYS A 31 -21.69 28.32 -12.66
C CYS A 31 -20.80 28.09 -11.44
N ARG A 32 -19.98 29.09 -11.06
CA ARG A 32 -19.08 29.01 -9.88
C ARG A 32 -19.75 28.59 -8.57
N ARG A 33 -21.04 28.89 -8.39
CA ARG A 33 -21.79 28.55 -7.16
C ARG A 33 -22.22 27.07 -7.14
N TRP A 34 -22.52 26.50 -8.30
CA TRP A 34 -22.71 25.04 -8.43
C TRP A 34 -21.36 24.32 -8.36
N GLN A 35 -20.33 24.82 -9.05
CA GLN A 35 -18.96 24.32 -8.94
C GLN A 35 -18.50 24.18 -7.48
N ALA A 36 -18.69 25.23 -6.66
CA ALA A 36 -18.32 25.23 -5.25
C ALA A 36 -19.12 24.24 -4.37
N ALA A 37 -20.34 23.86 -4.76
CA ALA A 37 -21.16 22.87 -4.04
C ALA A 37 -20.90 21.43 -4.50
N PHE A 38 -20.57 21.21 -5.78
CA PHE A 38 -20.44 19.88 -6.38
C PHE A 38 -19.00 19.36 -6.43
N GLU A 39 -17.99 20.23 -6.65
CA GLU A 39 -16.58 19.81 -6.64
C GLU A 39 -16.14 19.12 -5.32
N PRO A 40 -16.59 19.53 -4.12
CA PRO A 40 -16.21 18.84 -2.87
C PRO A 40 -16.53 17.35 -2.85
N PHE A 41 -17.64 16.92 -3.47
CA PHE A 41 -18.01 15.51 -3.57
C PHE A 41 -17.15 14.78 -4.62
N ILE A 42 -16.94 15.39 -5.79
CA ILE A 42 -16.12 14.84 -6.88
C ILE A 42 -14.67 14.60 -6.42
N TYR A 43 -14.09 15.56 -5.70
CA TYR A 43 -12.71 15.47 -5.23
C TYR A 43 -12.58 14.76 -3.86
N SER A 44 -13.66 14.33 -3.21
CA SER A 44 -13.60 13.71 -1.87
C SER A 44 -12.81 12.40 -1.84
N ASN A 45 -13.06 11.55 -2.85
CA ASN A 45 -12.45 10.24 -3.03
C ASN A 45 -11.91 10.17 -4.47
N LEU A 46 -10.60 10.01 -4.62
CA LEU A 46 -9.95 9.97 -5.92
C LEU A 46 -9.22 8.64 -6.13
N ILE A 47 -9.38 8.07 -7.32
CA ILE A 47 -8.50 7.02 -7.85
C ILE A 47 -7.50 7.73 -8.77
N VAL A 48 -6.21 7.54 -8.49
CA VAL A 48 -5.11 8.16 -9.24
C VAL A 48 -4.14 7.09 -9.71
N TYR A 49 -3.87 7.06 -11.01
CA TYR A 49 -2.90 6.14 -11.62
C TYR A 49 -1.52 6.79 -11.73
N SER A 50 -0.45 6.01 -11.70
CA SER A 50 0.91 6.54 -11.89
C SER A 50 1.10 7.23 -13.24
N ASP A 51 0.54 6.67 -14.31
CA ASP A 51 0.60 7.21 -15.67
C ASP A 51 -0.78 7.17 -16.36
N ASN A 52 -0.84 7.61 -17.62
CA ASN A 52 -2.00 7.57 -18.52
C ASN A 52 -1.97 6.36 -19.47
N ALA A 53 -0.85 5.64 -19.55
CA ALA A 53 -0.53 4.72 -20.64
C ALA A 53 -1.52 3.56 -20.83
N TYR A 54 -2.21 3.14 -19.77
CA TYR A 54 -3.07 1.94 -19.74
C TYR A 54 -4.52 2.24 -19.35
N LYS A 55 -4.97 3.48 -19.59
CA LYS A 55 -6.29 3.93 -19.17
C LYS A 55 -7.34 3.66 -20.25
N GLU A 56 -8.08 2.56 -20.10
CA GLU A 56 -9.28 2.29 -20.91
C GLU A 56 -10.30 3.44 -20.79
N GLU A 57 -11.16 3.60 -21.81
CA GLU A 57 -12.15 4.68 -21.86
C GLU A 57 -13.12 4.66 -20.66
N ASP A 58 -13.46 3.47 -20.16
CA ASP A 58 -14.37 3.26 -19.03
C ASP A 58 -13.70 3.25 -17.64
N GLN A 59 -12.37 3.29 -17.57
CA GLN A 59 -11.64 3.13 -16.30
C GLN A 59 -11.75 4.40 -15.42
N LYS A 60 -12.35 4.26 -14.23
CA LYS A 60 -12.57 5.38 -13.29
C LYS A 60 -11.26 5.86 -12.66
N GLY A 61 -10.93 7.14 -12.82
CA GLY A 61 -9.78 7.78 -12.16
C GLY A 61 -9.11 8.84 -13.03
N ILE A 62 -7.96 9.34 -12.59
CA ILE A 62 -7.10 10.30 -13.31
C ILE A 62 -5.63 9.91 -13.17
N SER A 63 -4.73 10.36 -14.02
CA SER A 63 -3.29 10.15 -13.82
C SER A 63 -2.69 11.10 -12.79
N LEU A 64 -1.52 10.76 -12.25
CA LEU A 64 -0.74 11.59 -11.32
C LEU A 64 -0.49 13.00 -11.89
N ALA A 65 -0.20 13.12 -13.19
CA ALA A 65 -0.03 14.41 -13.86
C ALA A 65 -1.32 15.26 -13.83
N HIS A 66 -2.48 14.64 -14.05
CA HIS A 66 -3.78 15.31 -13.93
C HIS A 66 -4.12 15.67 -12.48
N PHE A 67 -3.82 14.79 -11.53
CA PHE A 67 -3.97 15.05 -10.09
C PHE A 67 -3.11 16.23 -9.63
N GLN A 68 -1.83 16.28 -10.03
CA GLN A 68 -0.93 17.40 -9.78
C GLN A 68 -1.49 18.70 -10.38
N LYS A 69 -1.92 18.68 -11.65
CA LYS A 69 -2.52 19.85 -12.32
C LYS A 69 -3.82 20.32 -11.63
N ALA A 70 -4.65 19.39 -11.14
CA ALA A 70 -5.89 19.70 -10.44
C ALA A 70 -5.68 20.28 -9.03
N THR A 71 -4.56 19.95 -8.37
CA THR A 71 -4.24 20.28 -6.97
C THR A 71 -3.11 21.31 -6.81
N THR A 72 -2.59 21.90 -7.89
CA THR A 72 -1.53 22.94 -7.83
C THR A 72 -2.03 24.30 -8.31
N GLY A 73 -1.28 25.36 -8.00
CA GLY A 73 -1.62 26.73 -8.39
C GLY A 73 -3.01 27.15 -7.93
N SER A 74 -3.85 27.57 -8.88
CA SER A 74 -5.25 27.94 -8.63
C SER A 74 -6.11 26.79 -8.12
N GLY A 75 -5.76 25.53 -8.37
CA GLY A 75 -6.47 24.34 -7.89
C GLY A 75 -6.10 23.90 -6.46
N SER A 76 -5.16 24.59 -5.80
CA SER A 76 -4.65 24.22 -4.47
C SER A 76 -5.73 24.14 -3.38
N PHE A 77 -6.86 24.86 -3.50
CA PHE A 77 -7.99 24.75 -2.57
C PHE A 77 -8.62 23.34 -2.54
N ARG A 78 -8.53 22.58 -3.64
CA ARG A 78 -9.12 21.23 -3.74
C ARG A 78 -8.46 20.22 -2.82
N ARG A 79 -7.21 20.46 -2.42
CA ARG A 79 -6.51 19.67 -1.39
C ARG A 79 -7.33 19.55 -0.11
N ALA A 80 -8.08 20.59 0.26
CA ALA A 80 -8.95 20.61 1.44
C ALA A 80 -10.14 19.65 1.35
N TRP A 81 -10.57 19.27 0.14
CA TRP A 81 -11.69 18.38 -0.09
C TRP A 81 -11.29 16.91 -0.21
N ILE A 82 -10.09 16.63 -0.72
CA ILE A 82 -9.56 15.26 -0.87
C ILE A 82 -9.39 14.61 0.51
N LYS A 83 -10.14 13.52 0.75
CA LYS A 83 -10.15 12.73 1.99
C LYS A 83 -9.60 11.33 1.79
N ARG A 84 -9.87 10.70 0.64
CA ARG A 84 -9.31 9.41 0.26
C ARG A 84 -8.63 9.51 -1.10
N LEU A 85 -7.45 8.91 -1.18
CA LEU A 85 -6.67 8.77 -2.39
C LEU A 85 -6.27 7.30 -2.49
N GLN A 86 -6.90 6.60 -3.43
CA GLN A 86 -6.39 5.32 -3.92
C GLN A 86 -5.36 5.66 -5.00
N TYR A 87 -4.12 5.22 -4.84
CA TYR A 87 -3.06 5.43 -5.81
C TYR A 87 -2.56 4.10 -6.36
N ASP A 88 -2.95 3.83 -7.61
CA ASP A 88 -2.64 2.61 -8.33
C ASP A 88 -1.38 2.82 -9.17
N ILE A 89 -0.31 2.15 -8.78
CA ILE A 89 0.96 2.18 -9.50
C ILE A 89 0.86 1.21 -10.66
N LEU A 90 0.98 1.72 -11.88
CA LEU A 90 1.06 0.93 -13.10
C LEU A 90 2.52 0.55 -13.35
N VAL A 91 2.80 -0.75 -13.55
CA VAL A 91 4.10 -1.27 -14.01
C VAL A 91 3.95 -1.96 -15.37
N PRO A 92 4.96 -1.91 -16.26
CA PRO A 92 4.82 -2.40 -17.63
C PRO A 92 4.50 -3.88 -17.79
N PHE A 93 4.76 -4.70 -16.77
CA PHE A 93 4.64 -6.16 -16.84
C PHE A 93 3.95 -6.75 -15.61
N GLU A 94 2.91 -7.54 -15.81
CA GLU A 94 2.34 -8.38 -14.75
C GLU A 94 3.27 -9.57 -14.48
N LEU A 95 3.89 -9.57 -13.29
CA LEU A 95 4.73 -10.66 -12.80
C LEU A 95 3.97 -11.42 -11.71
N LEU A 96 3.37 -12.55 -12.08
CA LEU A 96 2.73 -13.50 -11.15
C LEU A 96 3.81 -14.37 -10.48
N ASP A 97 4.78 -13.73 -9.83
CA ASP A 97 6.08 -14.31 -9.43
C ASP A 97 6.05 -15.37 -8.32
N TRP A 98 4.87 -15.80 -7.88
CA TRP A 98 4.69 -16.47 -6.60
C TRP A 98 4.91 -17.98 -6.59
N THR A 99 5.33 -18.57 -7.71
CA THR A 99 5.61 -20.02 -7.88
C THR A 99 6.97 -20.35 -8.49
N THR A 100 7.79 -19.35 -8.83
CA THR A 100 8.88 -19.55 -9.81
C THR A 100 10.02 -20.42 -9.28
N HIS A 101 10.42 -21.43 -10.05
CA HIS A 101 11.56 -22.33 -9.76
C HIS A 101 12.80 -21.87 -10.54
N LYS A 102 14.00 -22.33 -10.16
CA LYS A 102 15.19 -22.10 -10.98
C LYS A 102 15.05 -22.83 -12.31
N LYS A 103 15.54 -22.22 -13.39
CA LYS A 103 15.67 -22.88 -14.68
C LYS A 103 17.04 -22.64 -15.30
N GLU A 104 17.52 -23.56 -16.13
CA GLU A 104 18.67 -23.33 -17.00
C GLU A 104 18.48 -22.06 -17.84
N GLY A 105 19.40 -21.10 -17.73
CA GLY A 105 19.30 -19.77 -18.36
C GLY A 105 18.57 -18.69 -17.53
N TYR A 106 18.06 -19.01 -16.34
CA TYR A 106 17.56 -18.00 -15.40
C TYR A 106 18.66 -16.99 -15.04
N SER A 107 18.31 -15.70 -15.02
CA SER A 107 19.20 -14.58 -14.68
C SER A 107 18.57 -13.69 -13.60
N VAL A 108 19.40 -13.30 -12.65
CA VAL A 108 19.11 -12.29 -11.62
C VAL A 108 18.98 -10.91 -12.29
N ASP A 109 19.81 -10.63 -13.29
CA ASP A 109 19.67 -9.48 -14.18
C ASP A 109 18.53 -9.77 -15.17
N ASN A 110 17.34 -9.23 -14.88
CA ASN A 110 16.14 -9.40 -15.69
C ASN A 110 15.56 -8.03 -16.11
N PRO A 111 15.55 -7.70 -17.42
CA PRO A 111 15.13 -6.38 -17.91
C PRO A 111 13.62 -6.12 -17.75
N VAL A 112 12.80 -7.18 -17.63
CA VAL A 112 11.35 -7.08 -17.37
C VAL A 112 11.12 -6.58 -15.95
N ARG A 113 11.88 -7.11 -14.98
CA ARG A 113 11.89 -6.60 -13.60
C ARG A 113 12.42 -5.17 -13.54
N GLU A 114 13.56 -4.89 -14.21
CA GLU A 114 14.18 -3.55 -14.18
C GLU A 114 13.21 -2.46 -14.67
N ALA A 115 12.43 -2.74 -15.72
CA ALA A 115 11.40 -1.84 -16.23
C ALA A 115 10.23 -1.63 -15.25
N ASN A 116 9.75 -2.71 -14.59
CA ASN A 116 8.75 -2.60 -13.52
C ASN A 116 9.25 -1.75 -12.36
N ASP A 117 10.53 -1.91 -12.03
CA ASP A 117 11.14 -1.28 -10.89
C ASP A 117 11.27 0.21 -11.13
N GLN A 118 11.86 0.63 -12.26
CA GLN A 118 11.93 2.04 -12.67
C GLN A 118 10.55 2.71 -12.70
N ALA A 119 9.50 2.00 -13.14
CA ALA A 119 8.12 2.50 -13.11
C ALA A 119 7.60 2.69 -11.67
N PHE A 120 7.81 1.71 -10.79
CA PHE A 120 7.45 1.81 -9.37
C PHE A 120 8.21 2.95 -8.67
N GLN A 121 9.53 3.06 -8.88
CA GLN A 121 10.36 4.12 -8.29
C GLN A 121 9.83 5.51 -8.66
N THR A 122 9.56 5.69 -9.95
CA THR A 122 9.07 6.96 -10.53
C THR A 122 7.70 7.33 -9.98
N ALA A 123 6.78 6.35 -9.91
CA ALA A 123 5.43 6.53 -9.42
C ALA A 123 5.38 6.97 -7.95
N ILE A 124 6.00 6.18 -7.07
CA ILE A 124 6.09 6.45 -5.62
C ILE A 124 6.73 7.83 -5.36
N THR A 125 7.89 8.09 -5.97
CA THR A 125 8.61 9.37 -5.81
C THR A 125 7.74 10.54 -6.27
N GLY A 126 7.05 10.39 -7.41
CA GLY A 126 6.14 11.39 -7.96
C GLY A 126 4.94 11.68 -7.05
N LEU A 127 4.30 10.64 -6.50
CA LEU A 127 3.19 10.77 -5.56
C LEU A 127 3.61 11.54 -4.32
N PHE A 128 4.63 11.05 -3.60
CA PHE A 128 4.95 11.59 -2.30
C PHE A 128 5.65 12.95 -2.37
N LYS A 129 6.40 13.26 -3.44
CA LYS A 129 6.83 14.63 -3.76
C LYS A 129 5.64 15.58 -3.97
N THR A 130 4.51 15.06 -4.45
CA THR A 130 3.26 15.82 -4.53
C THR A 130 2.65 16.03 -3.13
N LEU A 131 2.53 14.96 -2.33
CA LEU A 131 1.89 14.99 -1.00
C LEU A 131 2.69 15.75 0.07
N SER A 132 4.03 15.71 0.03
CA SER A 132 4.89 16.49 0.95
C SER A 132 4.79 18.00 0.73
N SER A 133 4.33 18.44 -0.46
CA SER A 133 4.03 19.85 -0.74
C SER A 133 2.70 20.34 -0.15
N TRP A 134 1.93 19.48 0.53
CA TRP A 134 0.64 19.82 1.12
C TRP A 134 0.79 20.25 2.58
N ASN A 135 -0.06 21.18 3.03
CA ASN A 135 -0.03 21.66 4.42
C ASN A 135 -0.53 20.55 5.37
N GLN A 136 0.17 20.32 6.48
CA GLN A 136 -0.18 19.40 7.58
C GLN A 136 -1.61 19.55 8.13
N SER A 137 -2.27 20.68 7.85
CA SER A 137 -3.69 20.89 8.16
C SER A 137 -4.63 19.89 7.45
N HIS A 138 -4.21 19.33 6.32
CA HIS A 138 -4.98 18.37 5.52
C HIS A 138 -4.97 16.97 6.16
N ARG A 139 -6.11 16.29 6.10
CA ARG A 139 -6.25 14.88 6.52
C ARG A 139 -6.49 14.03 5.28
N LEU A 140 -5.53 13.19 4.92
CA LEU A 140 -5.60 12.28 3.78
C LEU A 140 -5.61 10.82 4.26
N SER A 141 -6.44 10.00 3.61
CA SER A 141 -6.37 8.54 3.68
C SER A 141 -5.69 8.06 2.41
N LEU A 142 -4.60 7.31 2.52
CA LEU A 142 -3.84 6.79 1.40
C LEU A 142 -3.98 5.27 1.33
N GLU A 143 -4.45 4.79 0.19
CA GLU A 143 -4.46 3.39 -0.19
C GLU A 143 -3.52 3.27 -1.40
N LEU A 144 -2.57 2.35 -1.32
CA LEU A 144 -1.62 2.07 -2.40
C LEU A 144 -2.02 0.76 -3.07
N GLY A 145 -1.87 0.68 -4.39
CA GLY A 145 -1.99 -0.53 -5.17
C GLY A 145 -0.85 -0.68 -6.18
N LEU A 146 -0.56 -1.91 -6.59
CA LEU A 146 0.31 -2.21 -7.75
C LEU A 146 -0.50 -2.99 -8.79
N LEU A 147 -0.39 -2.59 -10.05
CA LEU A 147 -1.06 -3.21 -11.20
C LEU A 147 -0.02 -3.40 -12.31
N GLY A 148 0.20 -4.65 -12.73
CA GLY A 148 1.00 -4.96 -13.90
C GLY A 148 0.16 -5.05 -15.17
N CYS A 149 0.82 -4.99 -16.33
CA CYS A 149 0.17 -5.14 -17.63
C CYS A 149 0.61 -6.46 -18.29
N GLN A 150 -0.30 -7.21 -18.91
CA GLN A 150 0.06 -8.48 -19.55
C GLN A 150 0.84 -8.26 -20.86
N ILE A 151 1.74 -9.20 -21.18
CA ILE A 151 2.61 -9.11 -22.35
C ILE A 151 1.84 -9.49 -23.61
N GLY A 152 1.54 -8.50 -24.45
CA GLY A 152 1.15 -8.72 -25.85
C GLY A 152 -0.34 -8.95 -26.12
N GLU A 153 -1.20 -8.90 -25.11
CA GLU A 153 -2.66 -8.95 -25.25
C GLU A 153 -3.30 -7.61 -24.84
N GLU A 154 -4.46 -7.27 -25.40
CA GLU A 154 -5.31 -6.22 -24.82
C GLU A 154 -5.84 -6.76 -23.47
N PRO A 155 -5.80 -5.97 -22.38
CA PRO A 155 -6.22 -6.45 -21.06
C PRO A 155 -7.69 -6.92 -21.08
N GLU A 156 -7.95 -8.15 -20.66
CA GLU A 156 -9.33 -8.61 -20.50
C GLU A 156 -10.01 -7.94 -19.28
N PRO A 157 -11.20 -7.36 -19.43
CA PRO A 157 -11.84 -6.58 -18.38
C PRO A 157 -12.67 -7.46 -17.42
N GLU A 158 -12.03 -8.20 -16.49
CA GLU A 158 -12.75 -8.92 -15.41
C GLU A 158 -12.20 -8.65 -13.99
N PRO A 159 -13.06 -8.69 -12.95
CA PRO A 159 -12.89 -7.86 -11.76
C PRO A 159 -12.21 -8.59 -10.58
N TYR A 160 -10.98 -9.06 -10.76
CA TYR A 160 -10.20 -9.64 -9.65
C TYR A 160 -9.56 -8.57 -8.76
N THR A 161 -10.42 -7.87 -8.00
CA THR A 161 -10.03 -6.89 -6.97
C THR A 161 -9.09 -7.42 -5.89
N TRP A 162 -8.97 -8.75 -5.78
CA TRP A 162 -8.11 -9.49 -4.86
C TRP A 162 -6.61 -9.20 -5.06
N HIS A 163 -6.16 -8.90 -6.30
CA HIS A 163 -4.73 -8.79 -6.61
C HIS A 163 -4.12 -7.38 -6.49
N ARG A 164 -4.93 -6.32 -6.32
CA ARG A 164 -4.47 -4.90 -6.24
C ARG A 164 -3.37 -4.62 -5.22
N PHE A 165 -3.21 -5.54 -4.28
CA PHE A 165 -2.49 -5.39 -3.05
C PHE A 165 -1.19 -6.21 -2.97
N HIS A 166 -0.90 -7.07 -3.95
CA HIS A 166 0.02 -8.19 -3.73
C HIS A 166 1.52 -7.90 -3.85
N GLN A 167 1.93 -6.65 -4.11
CA GLN A 167 3.29 -6.38 -4.63
C GLN A 167 3.90 -5.04 -4.15
N ILE A 168 3.39 -4.45 -3.05
CA ILE A 168 3.82 -3.12 -2.60
C ILE A 168 5.08 -3.22 -1.73
N TRP A 169 5.93 -2.18 -1.74
CA TRP A 169 7.24 -2.23 -1.10
C TRP A 169 7.18 -1.56 0.31
N ALA A 170 7.19 -2.38 1.36
CA ALA A 170 6.75 -2.02 2.72
C ALA A 170 7.51 -0.87 3.41
N GLY A 171 8.83 -0.97 3.50
CA GLY A 171 9.68 0.06 4.09
C GLY A 171 9.79 1.35 3.27
N THR A 172 9.50 1.33 1.96
CA THR A 172 9.45 2.51 1.07
C THR A 172 8.24 3.32 1.46
N VAL A 173 7.11 2.64 1.63
CA VAL A 173 5.92 3.25 2.22
C VAL A 173 6.26 3.78 3.63
N ALA A 174 6.90 3.01 4.50
CA ALA A 174 7.21 3.44 5.87
C ALA A 174 8.14 4.68 5.96
N GLN A 175 9.26 4.70 5.22
CA GLN A 175 10.18 5.85 5.18
C GLN A 175 9.49 7.09 4.64
N ILE A 176 8.74 6.96 3.54
CA ILE A 176 8.13 8.14 2.93
C ILE A 176 6.92 8.63 3.74
N VAL A 177 6.21 7.73 4.43
CA VAL A 177 5.23 8.03 5.47
C VAL A 177 5.89 8.88 6.56
N GLN A 178 7.04 8.49 7.14
CA GLN A 178 7.77 9.30 8.14
C GLN A 178 7.99 10.77 7.70
N HIS A 179 8.12 11.03 6.40
CA HIS A 179 8.30 12.37 5.83
C HIS A 179 7.01 13.04 5.30
N CYS A 180 5.85 12.38 5.35
CA CYS A 180 4.57 12.86 4.80
C CYS A 180 3.46 13.05 5.87
N PRO A 181 3.53 14.11 6.70
CA PRO A 181 2.61 14.39 7.83
C PRO A 181 1.15 14.70 7.46
N THR A 182 0.81 14.66 6.16
CA THR A 182 -0.55 14.85 5.63
C THR A 182 -1.35 13.56 5.57
N ILE A 183 -0.65 12.42 5.66
CA ILE A 183 -1.25 11.08 5.74
C ILE A 183 -1.80 10.88 7.14
N THR A 184 -3.05 10.42 7.20
CA THR A 184 -3.81 10.20 8.42
C THR A 184 -4.48 8.84 8.47
N GLN A 185 -4.61 8.16 7.33
CA GLN A 185 -4.89 6.73 7.29
C GLN A 185 -4.01 6.10 6.21
N LEU A 186 -3.51 4.90 6.47
CA LEU A 186 -2.64 4.18 5.55
C LEU A 186 -3.06 2.70 5.48
N TYR A 187 -3.28 2.22 4.26
CA TYR A 187 -3.53 0.80 3.98
C TYR A 187 -2.35 0.24 3.18
N ILE A 188 -1.72 -0.82 3.70
CA ILE A 188 -0.64 -1.54 3.05
C ILE A 188 -0.97 -3.04 3.05
N ASN A 189 -0.76 -3.69 1.92
CA ASN A 189 -0.70 -5.15 1.82
C ASN A 189 0.50 -5.50 0.93
N LEU A 190 1.11 -6.65 1.21
CA LEU A 190 2.49 -6.96 0.90
C LEU A 190 2.70 -8.44 0.52
N ASN A 191 1.75 -9.04 -0.19
CA ASN A 191 1.74 -10.48 -0.50
C ASN A 191 2.79 -10.91 -1.54
N GLU A 192 4.05 -10.47 -1.38
CA GLU A 192 5.15 -10.67 -2.33
C GLU A 192 5.96 -11.94 -1.99
N TRP A 193 5.99 -12.87 -2.94
CA TRP A 193 6.71 -14.13 -2.84
C TRP A 193 8.05 -14.03 -3.58
N VAL A 194 9.13 -13.84 -2.83
CA VAL A 194 10.43 -13.51 -3.42
C VAL A 194 11.50 -14.56 -3.17
N ARG A 195 12.07 -15.11 -4.23
CA ARG A 195 13.02 -16.22 -4.15
C ARG A 195 14.34 -15.79 -3.45
N PRO A 196 15.01 -16.68 -2.69
CA PRO A 196 16.21 -16.33 -1.92
C PRO A 196 17.43 -15.84 -2.73
N ASP A 197 17.53 -16.22 -3.99
CA ASP A 197 18.51 -15.72 -4.97
C ASP A 197 18.12 -14.35 -5.57
N HIS A 198 16.84 -13.96 -5.53
CA HIS A 198 16.43 -12.60 -5.89
C HIS A 198 16.96 -11.58 -4.87
N ILE A 199 17.39 -11.98 -3.67
CA ILE A 199 17.85 -11.09 -2.59
C ILE A 199 18.93 -10.10 -3.08
N GLU A 200 19.83 -10.50 -3.97
CA GLU A 200 20.90 -9.60 -4.46
C GLU A 200 20.38 -8.58 -5.49
N TYR A 201 19.57 -8.99 -6.47
CA TYR A 201 18.84 -8.08 -7.38
C TYR A 201 18.11 -6.98 -6.61
N ILE A 202 17.45 -7.44 -5.56
CA ILE A 202 16.53 -6.67 -4.74
C ILE A 202 17.25 -5.79 -3.70
N ARG A 203 18.46 -6.17 -3.30
CA ARG A 203 19.38 -5.26 -2.58
C ARG A 203 19.95 -4.21 -3.52
N ALA A 204 20.23 -4.51 -4.78
CA ALA A 204 20.70 -3.51 -5.75
C ALA A 204 19.64 -2.40 -5.98
N ARG A 205 18.34 -2.75 -6.09
CA ARG A 205 17.22 -1.77 -6.11
C ARG A 205 17.22 -0.79 -4.93
N ARG A 206 17.76 -1.21 -3.78
CA ARG A 206 17.76 -0.44 -2.53
C ARG A 206 18.84 0.66 -2.51
N ASP A 207 19.84 0.59 -3.40
CA ASP A 207 20.87 1.62 -3.46
C ASP A 207 20.44 2.85 -4.31
N GLU A 208 19.28 2.77 -4.99
CA GLU A 208 18.74 3.85 -5.85
C GLU A 208 17.52 4.59 -5.25
N ILE A 209 16.78 3.96 -4.34
CA ILE A 209 15.78 4.60 -3.47
C ILE A 209 16.20 4.37 -2.03
N ASP A 210 16.13 5.41 -1.19
CA ASP A 210 16.18 5.23 0.27
C ASP A 210 15.01 4.32 0.75
N ASP A 211 15.29 2.99 0.85
CA ASP A 211 14.52 1.91 1.53
C ASP A 211 13.08 1.64 1.00
N VAL A 212 12.28 0.61 1.40
CA VAL A 212 12.47 -0.87 1.35
C VAL A 212 11.18 -1.62 0.88
N PRO A 213 11.26 -2.84 0.35
CA PRO A 213 10.18 -3.88 0.22
C PRO A 213 9.64 -4.55 1.51
N PRO A 214 8.80 -5.63 1.45
CA PRO A 214 8.43 -6.53 2.59
C PRO A 214 9.58 -7.39 3.16
N PHE A 215 10.75 -6.79 3.25
CA PHE A 215 11.86 -7.25 4.04
C PHE A 215 12.57 -6.01 4.59
N LEU A 216 13.40 -6.17 5.61
CA LEU A 216 13.95 -5.00 6.30
C LEU A 216 15.02 -4.26 5.52
N PRO A 217 15.34 -2.99 5.88
CA PRO A 217 16.44 -2.24 5.27
C PRO A 217 17.72 -3.08 5.09
N SER A 218 18.03 -3.99 6.01
CA SER A 218 19.16 -4.92 5.89
C SER A 218 19.10 -5.97 4.76
N GLY A 219 18.08 -6.00 3.90
CA GLY A 219 17.97 -7.01 2.85
C GLY A 219 17.68 -8.42 3.38
N LYS A 220 16.79 -8.54 4.38
CA LYS A 220 16.52 -9.77 5.14
C LYS A 220 15.01 -9.97 5.36
N TRP A 221 14.50 -11.14 5.00
CA TRP A 221 13.08 -11.49 4.98
C TRP A 221 12.36 -11.46 6.33
N LEU A 222 11.10 -10.99 6.30
CA LEU A 222 10.12 -11.17 7.37
C LEU A 222 9.69 -12.65 7.52
N ALA A 223 9.62 -13.41 6.42
CA ALA A 223 9.31 -14.84 6.41
C ALA A 223 10.38 -15.65 5.65
N LEU A 224 10.87 -16.73 6.27
CA LEU A 224 11.95 -17.59 5.75
C LEU A 224 11.39 -18.95 5.30
N PRO A 225 11.81 -19.48 4.14
CA PRO A 225 11.45 -20.84 3.73
C PRO A 225 12.04 -21.87 4.70
N THR A 226 11.31 -22.95 4.94
CA THR A 226 11.89 -24.15 5.55
C THR A 226 12.95 -24.77 4.63
N PRO A 227 13.87 -25.62 5.15
CA PRO A 227 14.87 -26.29 4.31
C PRO A 227 14.27 -27.15 3.17
N GLU A 228 13.06 -27.67 3.34
CA GLU A 228 12.36 -28.43 2.31
C GLU A 228 11.73 -27.51 1.24
N GLU A 229 11.07 -26.42 1.65
CA GLU A 229 10.57 -25.40 0.73
C GLU A 229 11.72 -24.76 -0.07
N GLN A 230 12.86 -24.52 0.58
CA GLN A 230 14.10 -24.06 -0.06
C GLN A 230 14.59 -25.05 -1.13
N ALA A 231 14.67 -26.35 -0.79
CA ALA A 231 15.15 -27.37 -1.72
C ALA A 231 14.28 -27.49 -2.96
N ARG A 232 12.95 -27.31 -2.84
CA ARG A 232 12.03 -27.25 -3.98
C ARG A 232 12.26 -26.01 -4.84
N LEU A 233 12.38 -24.81 -4.24
CA LEU A 233 12.67 -23.56 -4.96
C LEU A 233 14.00 -23.57 -5.75
N ASP A 234 14.93 -24.43 -5.35
CA ASP A 234 16.23 -24.64 -5.99
C ASP A 234 16.25 -25.81 -7.00
N GLU A 235 15.18 -26.60 -7.10
CA GLU A 235 15.08 -27.71 -8.07
C GLU A 235 14.83 -27.16 -9.50
N PRO A 236 15.55 -27.64 -10.53
CA PRO A 236 15.35 -27.19 -11.91
C PRO A 236 14.00 -27.66 -12.48
N ASP A 237 13.26 -26.77 -13.15
CA ASP A 237 12.09 -27.18 -13.93
C ASP A 237 12.43 -27.36 -15.42
N ASP A 238 12.37 -28.61 -15.87
CA ASP A 238 12.71 -29.04 -17.24
C ASP A 238 11.54 -28.90 -18.24
N GLU A 239 10.28 -28.68 -17.80
CA GLU A 239 9.09 -28.69 -18.68
C GLU A 239 8.76 -27.31 -19.29
N ILE A 240 9.10 -26.23 -18.60
CA ILE A 240 8.91 -24.85 -19.09
C ILE A 240 9.92 -24.59 -20.23
N SER A 241 9.57 -23.88 -21.32
CA SER A 241 10.46 -23.76 -22.50
C SER A 241 11.20 -22.42 -22.66
N ARG A 242 10.60 -21.28 -22.30
CA ARG A 242 11.21 -19.94 -22.43
C ARG A 242 11.30 -19.19 -21.09
N PRO A 243 12.15 -18.15 -20.97
CA PRO A 243 12.15 -17.26 -19.80
C PRO A 243 10.82 -16.53 -19.59
N ASP A 244 10.05 -16.31 -20.66
CA ASP A 244 8.76 -15.62 -20.63
C ASP A 244 7.61 -16.56 -20.21
N ASP A 245 7.79 -17.89 -20.33
CA ASP A 245 6.79 -18.92 -19.98
C ASP A 245 6.69 -19.17 -18.46
N VAL A 246 7.46 -18.44 -17.66
CA VAL A 246 7.71 -18.66 -16.21
C VAL A 246 6.54 -18.23 -15.31
N ILE A 247 5.44 -17.71 -15.89
CA ILE A 247 4.48 -16.87 -15.17
C ILE A 247 3.36 -17.66 -14.46
N TRP A 248 3.14 -18.96 -14.75
CA TRP A 248 2.06 -19.72 -14.08
C TRP A 248 2.23 -21.25 -14.10
N ASP A 249 2.14 -21.89 -12.93
CA ASP A 249 1.85 -23.33 -12.78
C ASP A 249 0.66 -23.47 -11.83
N TYR A 250 -0.50 -23.82 -12.39
CA TYR A 250 -1.75 -23.99 -11.64
C TYR A 250 -1.79 -25.29 -10.83
N ASP A 251 -1.11 -26.32 -11.31
CA ASP A 251 -1.23 -27.69 -10.80
C ASP A 251 -0.33 -27.95 -9.59
N ARG A 252 0.79 -27.20 -9.45
CA ARG A 252 1.68 -27.28 -8.27
C ARG A 252 1.28 -26.35 -7.12
N GLY A 253 0.60 -25.24 -7.40
CA GLY A 253 0.05 -24.31 -6.39
C GLY A 253 1.10 -23.47 -5.64
N TYR A 254 0.62 -22.77 -4.60
CA TYR A 254 1.41 -21.79 -3.84
C TYR A 254 2.63 -22.43 -3.15
N ALA A 255 3.80 -21.85 -3.35
CA ALA A 255 4.90 -22.00 -2.42
C ALA A 255 4.44 -21.60 -1.00
N ARG A 256 5.09 -22.12 0.03
CA ARG A 256 4.89 -21.70 1.42
C ARG A 256 6.27 -21.37 2.04
N ARG A 257 6.29 -20.50 3.06
CA ARG A 257 7.41 -20.26 3.97
C ARG A 257 6.86 -20.29 5.39
N GLN A 258 7.05 -21.41 6.08
CA GLN A 258 6.37 -21.62 7.36
C GLN A 258 7.04 -20.88 8.55
N MET A 259 8.22 -20.29 8.37
CA MET A 259 8.98 -19.69 9.46
C MET A 259 8.90 -18.17 9.47
N ALA A 260 8.34 -17.61 10.55
CA ALA A 260 8.49 -16.19 10.88
C ALA A 260 9.96 -15.88 11.24
N ASN A 261 10.40 -14.66 10.95
CA ASN A 261 11.70 -14.15 11.37
C ASN A 261 11.50 -13.00 12.36
N ASP A 262 11.38 -13.35 13.65
CA ASP A 262 10.97 -12.43 14.72
C ASP A 262 11.84 -11.18 14.81
N GLU A 263 13.16 -11.28 14.56
CA GLU A 263 14.05 -10.11 14.53
C GLU A 263 13.68 -9.11 13.43
N GLU A 264 13.24 -9.62 12.28
CA GLU A 264 12.92 -8.79 11.13
C GLU A 264 11.48 -8.24 11.22
N TYR A 265 10.52 -8.99 11.78
CA TYR A 265 9.24 -8.40 12.19
C TYR A 265 9.42 -7.32 13.27
N ASN A 266 10.27 -7.58 14.27
CA ASN A 266 10.53 -6.62 15.34
C ASN A 266 11.04 -5.29 14.79
N ARG A 267 12.09 -5.26 13.97
CA ARG A 267 12.55 -3.95 13.46
C ARG A 267 11.59 -3.33 12.43
N PHE A 268 10.74 -4.11 11.75
CA PHE A 268 9.68 -3.57 10.89
C PHE A 268 8.68 -2.76 11.71
N PHE A 269 8.12 -3.38 12.75
CA PHE A 269 7.19 -2.71 13.65
C PHE A 269 7.86 -1.62 14.49
N THR A 270 9.16 -1.73 14.78
CA THR A 270 9.98 -0.64 15.38
C THR A 270 10.00 0.58 14.44
N SER A 271 10.39 0.42 13.18
CA SER A 271 10.39 1.51 12.19
C SER A 271 9.00 2.10 11.97
N MET A 272 7.96 1.25 11.92
CA MET A 272 6.57 1.70 11.80
C MET A 272 6.13 2.53 13.02
N GLY A 273 6.48 2.11 14.25
CA GLY A 273 6.16 2.84 15.47
C GLY A 273 6.77 4.23 15.51
N HIS A 274 8.07 4.34 15.21
CA HIS A 274 8.73 5.64 15.11
C HIS A 274 8.10 6.55 14.03
N ALA A 275 7.81 6.01 12.84
CA ALA A 275 7.14 6.76 11.78
C ALA A 275 5.73 7.22 12.20
N ALA A 276 4.97 6.35 12.88
CA ALA A 276 3.63 6.63 13.36
C ALA A 276 3.64 7.70 14.47
N ARG A 277 4.62 7.70 15.39
CA ARG A 277 4.75 8.73 16.45
C ARG A 277 5.01 10.12 15.86
N HIS A 278 5.65 10.22 14.70
CA HIS A 278 5.76 11.48 13.94
C HIS A 278 4.46 11.93 13.24
N MET A 279 3.37 11.15 13.35
CA MET A 279 2.04 11.46 12.81
C MET A 279 0.97 11.64 13.90
N PRO A 280 0.92 12.80 14.58
CA PRO A 280 -0.09 13.09 15.62
C PRO A 280 -1.53 13.24 15.09
N ARG A 281 -1.75 12.98 13.79
CA ARG A 281 -3.06 13.00 13.12
C ARG A 281 -3.43 11.65 12.52
N LEU A 282 -2.57 10.64 12.69
CA LEU A 282 -2.80 9.27 12.27
C LEU A 282 -4.00 8.69 13.02
N LYS A 283 -4.95 8.16 12.25
CA LYS A 283 -6.20 7.53 12.69
C LYS A 283 -6.18 6.03 12.54
N PHE A 284 -5.53 5.55 11.49
CA PHE A 284 -5.60 4.16 11.08
C PHE A 284 -4.34 3.73 10.33
N ILE A 285 -3.73 2.63 10.76
CA ILE A 285 -2.86 1.82 9.89
C ILE A 285 -3.52 0.45 9.79
N LYS A 286 -3.59 -0.09 8.57
CA LYS A 286 -3.72 -1.54 8.37
C LYS A 286 -2.56 -2.05 7.52
N PHE A 287 -1.94 -3.10 8.02
CA PHE A 287 -0.94 -3.91 7.35
C PHE A 287 -1.48 -5.33 7.25
N HIS A 288 -1.41 -5.92 6.06
CA HIS A 288 -1.76 -7.32 5.84
C HIS A 288 -0.62 -8.02 5.12
N LEU A 289 -0.23 -9.19 5.64
CA LEU A 289 0.74 -10.08 5.04
C LEU A 289 0.12 -11.47 4.90
N GLU A 290 -0.45 -11.73 3.72
CA GLU A 290 -1.00 -13.02 3.30
C GLU A 290 0.13 -13.92 2.83
N HIS A 291 0.95 -14.32 3.80
CA HIS A 291 1.91 -15.39 3.62
C HIS A 291 1.34 -16.68 4.23
N SER A 292 2.00 -17.82 4.00
CA SER A 292 1.69 -19.08 4.70
C SER A 292 1.69 -18.99 6.23
N THR A 293 2.34 -17.97 6.79
CA THR A 293 2.07 -17.47 8.15
C THR A 293 1.26 -16.18 8.03
N TRP A 294 -0.05 -16.26 8.27
CA TRP A 294 -0.94 -15.09 8.25
C TRP A 294 -0.53 -14.13 9.38
N LEU A 295 -0.15 -12.90 9.01
CA LEU A 295 0.05 -11.78 9.94
C LEU A 295 -0.83 -10.60 9.50
N ASP A 296 -1.75 -10.19 10.37
CA ASP A 296 -2.49 -8.93 10.24
C ASP A 296 -2.00 -7.96 11.34
N PHE A 297 -1.88 -6.69 11.01
CA PHE A 297 -1.64 -5.63 11.98
C PHE A 297 -2.63 -4.48 11.78
N SER A 298 -3.24 -4.05 12.88
CA SER A 298 -4.20 -2.95 12.92
C SER A 298 -3.79 -1.95 14.01
N PHE A 299 -3.84 -0.66 13.68
CA PHE A 299 -3.65 0.42 14.65
C PHE A 299 -4.73 1.48 14.46
N ARG A 300 -5.37 1.89 15.56
CA ARG A 300 -6.57 2.74 15.53
C ARG A 300 -6.54 3.81 16.62
N THR A 301 -6.62 5.08 16.23
CA THR A 301 -6.86 6.22 17.15
C THR A 301 -8.27 6.81 17.01
N ASP A 302 -9.11 6.21 16.16
CA ASP A 302 -10.53 6.57 16.00
C ASP A 302 -11.50 5.71 16.81
N THR A 303 -10.96 4.90 17.73
CA THR A 303 -11.65 4.09 18.74
C THR A 303 -11.31 4.59 20.15
N ASP A 304 -12.12 4.17 21.12
CA ASP A 304 -11.87 4.35 22.56
C ASP A 304 -11.98 2.95 23.21
N PRO A 305 -10.87 2.36 23.69
CA PRO A 305 -9.50 2.89 23.70
C PRO A 305 -8.86 2.99 22.30
N ILE A 306 -7.73 3.69 22.24
CA ILE A 306 -6.80 3.64 21.09
C ILE A 306 -6.12 2.27 21.13
N THR A 307 -6.09 1.53 20.01
CA THR A 307 -5.56 0.16 19.98
C THR A 307 -4.45 -0.06 18.97
N ALA A 308 -3.50 -0.92 19.30
CA ALA A 308 -2.64 -1.63 18.36
C ALA A 308 -2.82 -3.13 18.55
N GLU A 309 -2.90 -3.88 17.45
CA GLU A 309 -3.34 -5.26 17.39
C GLU A 309 -2.47 -6.02 16.38
N TRP A 310 -1.82 -7.09 16.83
CA TRP A 310 -1.02 -7.99 16.01
C TRP A 310 -1.65 -9.40 16.03
N HIS A 311 -2.29 -9.79 14.93
CA HIS A 311 -2.83 -11.13 14.72
C HIS A 311 -1.80 -12.02 14.04
N SER A 312 -1.28 -13.05 14.71
CA SER A 312 -0.24 -13.92 14.13
C SER A 312 -0.55 -15.40 14.22
N ARG A 313 -0.78 -16.02 13.06
CA ARG A 313 -0.89 -17.49 12.90
C ARG A 313 0.44 -18.15 12.54
N ALA A 314 1.57 -17.48 12.79
CA ALA A 314 2.88 -18.09 12.69
C ALA A 314 3.06 -19.19 13.75
N ILE A 315 4.03 -20.09 13.54
CA ILE A 315 4.41 -21.10 14.54
C ILE A 315 5.93 -21.01 14.77
N PRO A 316 6.40 -20.49 15.92
CA PRO A 316 5.61 -19.85 16.99
C PRO A 316 4.91 -18.57 16.50
N ALA A 317 3.86 -18.15 17.22
CA ALA A 317 3.17 -16.89 16.93
C ALA A 317 4.11 -15.71 17.17
N TYR A 318 4.03 -14.69 16.31
CA TYR A 318 4.82 -13.47 16.50
C TYR A 318 4.24 -12.65 17.65
N HIS A 319 5.09 -12.32 18.63
CA HIS A 319 4.81 -11.33 19.67
C HIS A 319 5.84 -10.20 19.55
N PRO A 320 5.44 -8.92 19.62
CA PRO A 320 6.38 -7.83 19.48
C PRO A 320 7.26 -7.71 20.74
N GLY A 321 8.55 -7.46 20.56
CA GLY A 321 9.54 -7.37 21.65
C GLY A 321 9.75 -5.95 22.17
N GLU A 322 10.67 -5.80 23.13
CA GLU A 322 10.99 -4.53 23.83
C GLU A 322 11.21 -3.34 22.88
N ARG A 323 11.93 -3.55 21.77
CA ARG A 323 12.18 -2.50 20.75
C ARG A 323 10.90 -2.01 20.07
N VAL A 324 9.88 -2.85 19.92
CA VAL A 324 8.58 -2.45 19.38
C VAL A 324 7.80 -1.66 20.43
N ALA A 325 7.77 -2.15 21.68
CA ALA A 325 7.18 -1.43 22.82
C ALA A 325 7.76 -0.01 22.98
N GLU A 326 9.09 0.14 22.97
CA GLU A 326 9.79 1.44 23.01
C GLU A 326 9.42 2.34 21.81
N ALA A 327 9.43 1.80 20.59
CA ALA A 327 9.17 2.56 19.38
C ALA A 327 7.72 3.05 19.25
N TRP A 328 6.76 2.31 19.79
CA TRP A 328 5.35 2.68 19.85
C TRP A 328 4.99 3.47 21.12
N GLY A 329 5.81 3.39 22.18
CA GLY A 329 5.65 4.14 23.42
C GLY A 329 4.69 3.50 24.41
N PHE A 330 4.84 2.19 24.69
CA PHE A 330 4.05 1.47 25.70
C PHE A 330 4.91 0.49 26.53
N PRO A 331 4.55 0.18 27.79
CA PRO A 331 5.18 -0.86 28.60
C PRO A 331 5.01 -2.28 28.03
N ILE A 332 6.06 -3.11 28.04
CA ILE A 332 5.98 -4.50 27.54
C ILE A 332 4.97 -5.36 28.34
N GLU A 333 4.66 -4.97 29.57
CA GLU A 333 3.69 -5.61 30.45
C GLU A 333 2.22 -5.39 30.00
N ASP A 334 1.96 -4.37 29.18
CA ASP A 334 0.61 -4.05 28.68
C ASP A 334 0.23 -4.88 27.44
N PHE A 335 1.07 -5.84 27.03
CA PHE A 335 0.69 -6.86 26.06
C PHE A 335 -0.35 -7.82 26.63
N HIS A 336 -1.56 -7.74 26.10
CA HIS A 336 -2.58 -8.77 26.30
C HIS A 336 -2.56 -9.73 25.12
N PHE A 337 -2.03 -10.94 25.34
CA PHE A 337 -2.11 -12.03 24.37
C PHE A 337 -3.35 -12.89 24.62
N ASP A 338 -4.22 -12.99 23.61
CA ASP A 338 -5.31 -13.95 23.59
C ASP A 338 -4.88 -15.24 22.83
N PRO A 339 -4.76 -16.39 23.53
CA PRO A 339 -4.35 -17.65 22.91
C PRO A 339 -5.45 -18.36 22.12
N GLU A 340 -6.72 -17.94 22.22
CA GLU A 340 -7.83 -18.45 21.40
C GLU A 340 -7.95 -17.66 20.09
N GLU A 341 -7.74 -16.34 20.13
CA GLU A 341 -7.83 -15.47 18.95
C GLU A 341 -6.49 -15.29 18.19
N PHE A 342 -5.35 -15.67 18.80
CA PHE A 342 -3.98 -15.46 18.29
C PHE A 342 -3.56 -13.98 18.19
N ASP A 343 -4.22 -13.14 18.99
CA ASP A 343 -4.08 -11.69 18.96
C ASP A 343 -3.24 -11.19 20.12
N THR A 344 -2.28 -10.32 19.80
CA THR A 344 -1.55 -9.52 20.80
C THR A 344 -2.06 -8.09 20.70
N VAL A 345 -2.76 -7.63 21.74
CA VAL A 345 -3.42 -6.32 21.79
C VAL A 345 -2.78 -5.41 22.83
N VAL A 346 -2.65 -4.13 22.49
CA VAL A 346 -2.18 -3.04 23.37
C VAL A 346 -3.16 -1.87 23.27
N ASN A 347 -3.52 -1.32 24.43
CA ASN A 347 -4.35 -0.12 24.54
C ASN A 347 -3.48 1.10 24.90
N PHE A 348 -3.77 2.25 24.31
CA PHE A 348 -3.10 3.52 24.61
C PHE A 348 -4.09 4.52 25.20
N ASP A 349 -3.71 5.22 26.27
CA ASP A 349 -4.49 6.31 26.85
C ASP A 349 -4.54 7.55 25.95
N CYS A 350 -3.48 7.78 25.16
CA CYS A 350 -3.37 8.91 24.24
C CYS A 350 -2.46 8.59 23.03
N TRP A 351 -2.59 9.38 21.96
CA TRP A 351 -1.69 9.28 20.80
C TRP A 351 -1.27 10.68 20.26
N PRO A 352 0.02 10.90 19.96
CA PRO A 352 1.15 10.03 20.29
C PRO A 352 1.33 9.99 21.82
N PRO A 353 1.82 8.86 22.38
CA PRO A 353 2.11 8.79 23.81
C PRO A 353 3.17 9.81 24.20
N GLU A 354 3.05 10.33 25.42
CA GLU A 354 4.12 11.11 26.07
C GLU A 354 5.37 10.22 26.22
N ASP A 355 6.57 10.81 26.19
CA ASP A 355 7.82 10.04 26.21
C ASP A 355 7.93 9.20 27.51
N VAL A 356 8.09 7.88 27.34
CA VAL A 356 8.30 6.87 28.39
C VAL A 356 9.76 6.87 28.87
#